data_AF-A0A8S4QWV7-F1
#
_entry.id   AF-A0A8S4QWV7-F1
#
_cell.length_a   1.000
_cell.length_b   1.000
_cell.length_c   1.000
_cell.angle_alpha   90.00
_cell.angle_beta   90.00
_cell.angle_gamma   90.00
#
_symmetry.space_group_name_H-M   'P 1'
#
loop_
_entity.id
_entity.type
_entity.pdbx_description
1 polymer ?
#
loop_
_entity_poly.entity_id
_entity_poly.type
_entity_poly.pdbx_seq_one_letter_code
_entity_poly.pdbx_strand_id
1 'polypeptide(L)'
;AAHSDEIGYLFDLSYEDETPSAADQLVIDQMTTLWTNFAKFGDPTPETTELLPVKWSPISENSYTYLSIDRELTVATRPYHERMAFWELFFDVNAEKLKGYQQK
;
A
#
# COMPACT_ATOMS: atom_id res chain seq x y z
N ALA A 1 9.76 9.32 -1.35
CA ALA A 1 8.38 8.94 -1.00
C ALA A 1 7.70 10.09 -0.23
N ALA A 2 7.33 11.12 -0.96
CA ALA A 2 6.31 12.09 -0.61
C ALA A 2 4.95 11.63 -1.18
N HIS A 3 3.92 12.45 -0.99
CA HIS A 3 2.63 12.21 -1.60
C HIS A 3 2.73 12.26 -3.13
N SER A 4 2.11 11.30 -3.82
CA SER A 4 2.06 11.18 -5.28
C SER A 4 3.33 10.68 -5.98
N ASP A 5 4.42 10.43 -5.25
CA ASP A 5 5.64 9.83 -5.82
C ASP A 5 5.35 8.46 -6.46
N GLU A 6 4.32 7.75 -6.02
CA GLU A 6 3.95 6.43 -6.55
C GLU A 6 3.36 6.47 -7.97
N ILE A 7 2.88 7.64 -8.43
CA ILE A 7 2.16 7.76 -9.71
C ILE A 7 3.10 7.45 -10.88
N GLY A 8 4.35 7.94 -10.83
CA GLY A 8 5.36 7.70 -11.87
C GLY A 8 5.76 6.23 -12.01
N TYR A 9 5.51 5.41 -10.98
CA TYR A 9 5.75 3.96 -11.03
C TYR A 9 4.59 3.17 -11.66
N LEU A 10 3.41 3.78 -11.79
CA LEU A 10 2.22 3.15 -12.40
C LEU A 10 1.92 3.66 -13.81
N PHE A 11 2.26 4.92 -14.08
CA PHE A 11 1.92 5.59 -15.32
C PHE A 11 3.13 6.32 -15.88
N ASP A 12 3.23 6.31 -17.21
CA ASP A 12 4.17 7.15 -17.92
C ASP A 12 3.78 8.63 -17.75
N LEU A 13 4.68 9.40 -17.16
CA LEU A 13 4.50 10.83 -16.91
C LEU A 13 5.12 11.58 -18.08
N SER A 14 4.27 12.06 -19.01
CA SER A 14 4.69 12.68 -20.28
C SER A 14 5.59 13.92 -20.18
N TYR A 15 5.86 14.41 -18.97
CA TYR A 15 6.71 15.57 -18.69
C TYR A 15 8.04 15.17 -18.06
N GLU A 16 8.25 13.88 -17.77
CA GLU A 16 9.50 13.31 -17.32
C GLU A 16 10.22 12.66 -18.50
N ASP A 17 11.33 13.26 -18.93
CA ASP A 17 12.20 12.72 -19.97
C ASP A 17 13.31 11.82 -19.38
N GLU A 18 13.27 11.55 -18.08
CA GLU A 18 14.28 10.75 -17.40
C GLU A 18 14.04 9.25 -17.62
N THR A 19 15.12 8.55 -18.00
CA THR A 19 15.07 7.08 -18.09
C THR A 19 15.14 6.49 -16.68
N PRO A 20 14.23 5.58 -16.30
CA PRO A 20 14.27 4.93 -15.00
C PRO A 20 15.62 4.26 -14.74
N SER A 21 16.11 4.34 -13.50
CA SER A 21 17.23 3.49 -13.09
C SER A 21 16.79 2.02 -13.09
N ALA A 22 17.74 1.08 -13.02
CA ALA A 22 17.39 -0.34 -12.91
C ALA A 22 16.56 -0.65 -11.65
N ALA A 23 16.77 0.11 -10.56
CA ALA A 23 15.99 -0.04 -9.35
C ALA A 23 14.56 0.53 -9.53
N ASP A 24 14.42 1.66 -10.21
CA ASP A 24 13.09 2.22 -10.50
C ASP A 24 12.32 1.33 -11.46
N GLN A 25 12.98 0.80 -12.50
CA GLN A 25 12.36 -0.15 -13.43
C GLN A 25 11.85 -1.40 -12.71
N LEU A 26 12.59 -1.92 -11.73
CA LEU A 26 12.11 -3.04 -10.91
C LEU A 26 10.83 -2.69 -10.16
N VAL A 27 10.73 -1.50 -9.58
CA VAL A 27 9.51 -1.05 -8.88
C VAL A 27 8.36 -0.84 -9.86
N ILE A 28 8.62 -0.27 -11.05
CA ILE A 28 7.63 -0.15 -12.14
C ILE A 28 7.07 -1.53 -12.50
N ASP A 29 7.94 -2.51 -12.75
CA ASP A 29 7.56 -3.86 -13.14
C ASP A 29 6.73 -4.55 -12.02
N GLN A 30 7.15 -4.40 -10.76
CA GLN A 30 6.42 -4.95 -9.61
C GLN A 30 5.05 -4.28 -9.42
N MET A 31 4.97 -2.96 -9.42
CA MET A 31 3.72 -2.22 -9.23
C MET A 31 2.73 -2.48 -10.35
N THR A 32 3.16 -2.38 -11.61
CA THR A 32 2.26 -2.65 -12.75
C THR A 32 1.79 -4.11 -12.77
N THR A 33 2.64 -5.07 -12.39
CA THR A 33 2.24 -6.49 -12.25
C THR A 33 1.23 -6.69 -11.12
N LEU A 34 1.47 -6.13 -9.94
CA LEU A 34 0.54 -6.20 -8.80
C LEU A 34 -0.85 -5.63 -9.17
N TRP A 35 -0.90 -4.44 -9.77
CA TRP A 35 -2.15 -3.79 -10.16
C TRP A 35 -2.89 -4.56 -11.27
N THR A 36 -2.17 -5.05 -12.28
CA THR A 36 -2.80 -5.80 -13.37
C THR A 36 -3.27 -7.18 -12.94
N ASN A 37 -2.55 -7.85 -12.04
CA ASN A 37 -3.02 -9.09 -11.42
C ASN A 37 -4.30 -8.87 -10.61
N PHE A 38 -4.33 -7.82 -9.79
CA PHE A 38 -5.55 -7.45 -9.07
C PHE A 38 -6.72 -7.20 -10.03
N ALA A 39 -6.52 -6.44 -11.10
CA ALA A 39 -7.57 -6.18 -12.09
C ALA A 39 -8.06 -7.45 -12.81
N LYS A 40 -7.17 -8.42 -13.08
CA LYS A 40 -7.51 -9.68 -13.78
C LYS A 40 -8.14 -10.73 -12.87
N PHE A 41 -7.65 -10.86 -11.64
CA PHE A 41 -7.89 -12.01 -10.78
C PHE A 41 -8.54 -11.65 -9.43
N GLY A 42 -8.57 -10.37 -9.05
CA GLY A 42 -8.95 -9.93 -7.70
C GLY A 42 -7.89 -10.21 -6.62
N ASP A 43 -6.74 -10.76 -7.01
CA ASP A 43 -5.59 -11.07 -6.14
C ASP A 43 -4.34 -10.43 -6.76
N PRO A 44 -3.62 -9.53 -6.08
CA PRO A 44 -2.39 -8.92 -6.61
C PRO A 44 -1.24 -9.91 -6.80
N THR A 45 -1.25 -11.03 -6.07
CA THR A 45 -0.18 -12.05 -6.03
C THR A 45 -0.77 -13.46 -6.23
N PRO A 46 -1.49 -13.73 -7.34
CA PRO A 46 -2.20 -15.00 -7.53
C PRO A 46 -1.23 -16.19 -7.50
N GLU A 47 -0.01 -15.98 -8.02
CA GLU A 47 1.13 -16.90 -7.97
C GLU A 47 2.38 -16.14 -7.52
N THR A 48 3.28 -16.81 -6.81
CA THR A 48 4.60 -16.25 -6.45
C THR A 48 5.59 -16.44 -7.60
N THR A 49 6.35 -15.40 -7.92
CA THR A 49 7.35 -15.40 -9.01
C THR A 49 8.66 -14.79 -8.52
N GLU A 50 9.72 -14.84 -9.32
CA GLU A 50 10.97 -14.11 -9.00
C GLU A 50 10.73 -12.59 -8.87
N LEU A 51 9.80 -12.03 -9.65
CA LEU A 51 9.44 -10.62 -9.60
C LEU A 51 8.63 -10.28 -8.34
N LEU A 52 7.68 -11.15 -7.98
CA LEU A 52 6.80 -11.04 -6.83
C LEU A 52 6.98 -12.28 -5.91
N PRO A 53 8.07 -12.35 -5.13
CA PRO A 53 8.43 -13.56 -4.37
C PRO A 53 7.62 -13.73 -3.07
N VAL A 54 6.63 -12.88 -2.84
CA VAL A 54 5.80 -12.87 -1.62
C VAL A 54 4.33 -13.05 -1.95
N LYS A 55 3.61 -13.76 -1.08
CA LYS A 55 2.15 -13.83 -1.12
C LYS A 55 1.57 -12.70 -0.29
N TRP A 56 0.85 -11.78 -0.93
CA TRP A 56 0.12 -10.71 -0.24
C TRP A 56 -1.33 -11.13 0.00
N SER A 57 -1.58 -11.69 1.19
CA SER A 57 -2.93 -12.11 1.57
C SER A 57 -3.81 -10.92 1.99
N PRO A 58 -5.13 -10.99 1.70
CA PRO A 58 -6.10 -10.01 2.19
C PRO A 58 -6.09 -9.87 3.71
N ILE A 59 -6.49 -8.70 4.18
CA ILE A 59 -6.68 -8.46 5.61
C ILE A 59 -7.84 -9.31 6.17
N SER A 60 -7.80 -9.58 7.46
CA SER A 60 -8.90 -10.17 8.23
C SER A 60 -9.05 -9.44 9.57
N GLU A 61 -10.11 -9.72 10.32
CA GLU A 61 -10.37 -9.11 11.64
C GLU A 61 -9.16 -9.20 12.59
N ASN A 62 -8.35 -10.26 12.46
CA ASN A 62 -7.19 -10.50 13.31
C ASN A 62 -5.85 -10.20 12.63
N SER A 63 -5.85 -9.88 11.33
CA SER A 63 -4.63 -9.72 10.53
C SER A 63 -4.74 -8.50 9.61
N TYR A 64 -4.10 -7.41 10.00
CA TYR A 64 -3.99 -6.18 9.23
C TYR A 64 -2.68 -6.17 8.45
N THR A 65 -2.55 -7.06 7.47
CA THR A 65 -1.37 -7.15 6.61
C THR A 65 -1.31 -6.03 5.59
N TYR A 66 -0.09 -5.60 5.28
CA TYR A 66 0.19 -4.74 4.14
C TYR A 66 1.47 -5.21 3.44
N LEU A 67 1.59 -4.91 2.15
CA LEU A 67 2.82 -5.10 1.40
C LEU A 67 3.67 -3.84 1.51
N SER A 68 4.89 -3.97 2.03
CA SER A 68 5.91 -2.94 1.99
C SER A 68 6.64 -3.03 0.65
N ILE A 69 6.43 -2.02 -0.19
CA ILE A 69 7.15 -1.85 -1.46
C ILE A 69 8.34 -0.94 -1.19
N ASP A 70 9.50 -1.57 -0.94
CA ASP A 70 10.80 -0.94 -0.77
C ASP A 70 11.82 -1.74 -1.62
N ARG A 71 13.13 -1.60 -1.38
CA ARG A 71 14.18 -2.38 -2.05
C ARG A 71 13.91 -3.88 -2.08
N GLU A 72 13.23 -4.39 -1.06
CA GLU A 72 12.73 -5.76 -1.00
C GLU A 72 11.23 -5.74 -0.70
N LEU A 73 10.46 -6.56 -1.43
CA LEU A 73 9.05 -6.77 -1.15
C LEU A 73 8.88 -7.59 0.12
N THR A 74 8.23 -7.01 1.12
CA THR A 74 7.98 -7.69 2.40
C THR A 74 6.53 -7.53 2.84
N VAL A 75 5.96 -8.59 3.40
CA VAL A 75 4.63 -8.52 4.03
C VAL A 75 4.80 -8.22 5.50
N ALA A 76 4.20 -7.13 5.95
CA ALA A 76 4.23 -6.69 7.32
C ALA A 76 2.80 -6.52 7.86
N THR A 77 2.67 -6.23 9.15
CA THR A 77 1.38 -6.12 9.83
C THR A 77 1.27 -4.80 10.59
N ARG A 78 0.05 -4.26 10.69
CA ARG A 78 -0.30 -3.09 11.51
C ARG A 78 0.55 -1.87 11.19
N PRO A 79 0.38 -1.26 9.99
CA PRO A 79 1.17 -0.09 9.59
C PRO A 79 0.97 1.03 10.61
N TYR A 80 2.07 1.62 11.09
CA TYR A 80 2.06 2.71 12.07
C TYR A 80 1.21 2.43 13.33
N HIS A 81 1.25 1.18 13.83
CA HIS A 81 0.37 0.69 14.90
C HIS A 81 0.19 1.66 16.08
N GLU A 82 1.28 2.16 16.66
CA GLU A 82 1.23 3.05 17.83
C GLU A 82 0.49 4.36 17.53
N ARG A 83 0.72 4.94 16.34
CA ARG A 83 0.06 6.16 15.90
C ARG A 83 -1.42 5.93 15.66
N MET A 84 -1.78 4.80 15.05
CA MET A 84 -3.18 4.43 14.81
C MET A 84 -3.91 4.21 16.12
N ALA A 85 -3.32 3.45 17.05
CA ALA A 85 -3.88 3.21 18.38
C ALA A 85 -4.05 4.50 19.19
N PHE A 86 -3.10 5.43 19.11
CA PHE A 86 -3.22 6.74 19.75
C PHE A 86 -4.43 7.51 19.23
N TRP A 87 -4.61 7.62 17.91
CA TRP A 87 -5.71 8.38 17.34
C TRP A 87 -7.06 7.72 17.59
N GLU A 88 -7.15 6.38 17.49
CA GLU A 88 -8.33 5.62 17.84
C GLU A 88 -8.77 5.92 19.29
N LEU A 89 -7.86 5.76 20.26
CA LEU A 89 -8.14 6.06 21.66
C LEU A 89 -8.49 7.54 21.87
N PHE A 90 -7.78 8.46 21.21
CA PHE A 90 -8.04 9.89 21.33
C PHE A 90 -9.45 10.24 20.87
N PHE A 91 -9.90 9.68 19.74
CA PHE A 91 -11.25 9.91 19.23
C PHE A 91 -12.32 9.26 20.10
N ASP A 92 -12.08 8.05 20.60
CA ASP A 92 -13.00 7.37 21.51
C ASP A 92 -13.21 8.14 22.82
N VAL A 93 -12.12 8.64 23.42
CA VAL A 93 -12.15 9.38 24.69
C VAL A 93 -12.71 10.80 24.54
N ASN A 94 -12.72 11.37 23.32
CA ASN A 94 -13.22 12.72 23.07
C ASN A 94 -14.45 12.74 22.14
N ALA A 95 -15.16 11.62 22.02
CA ALA A 95 -16.28 11.46 21.11
C ALA A 95 -17.36 12.54 21.30
N GLU A 96 -17.60 12.97 22.55
CA GLU A 96 -18.55 14.03 22.92
C GLU A 96 -18.17 15.43 22.41
N LYS A 97 -16.90 15.64 22.07
CA LYS A 97 -16.38 16.92 21.55
C LYS A 97 -16.34 16.98 20.03
N LEU A 98 -16.61 15.86 19.34
CA LEU A 98 -16.61 15.80 17.88
C LEU A 98 -17.84 16.53 17.32
N LYS A 99 -17.65 17.79 16.90
CA LYS A 99 -18.67 18.55 16.19
C LYS A 99 -18.96 17.88 14.84
N GLY A 100 -20.18 17.37 14.67
CA GLY A 100 -20.62 16.69 13.45
C GLY A 100 -20.78 15.17 13.59
N TYR A 101 -20.28 14.58 14.68
CA TYR A 101 -20.55 13.18 15.06
C TYR A 101 -21.81 13.12 15.93
N GLN A 102 -22.92 13.68 15.44
CA GLN A 102 -24.21 13.46 16.10
C GLN A 102 -24.64 12.02 15.82
N GLN A 103 -24.91 11.30 16.90
CA GLN A 103 -25.34 9.90 16.96
C GLN A 103 -26.31 9.55 15.82
N LYS A 104 -25.95 8.54 15.04
CA LYS A 104 -26.94 7.65 14.44
C LYS A 104 -27.30 6.58 15.46
#